data_AF-A0A834IVC1-F1
#
_entry.id   AF-A0A834IVC1-F1
#
_cell.length_a   1.000
_cell.length_b   1.000
_cell.length_c   1.000
_cell.angle_alpha   90.00
_cell.angle_beta   90.00
_cell.angle_gamma   90.00
#
_symmetry.space_group_name_H-M   'P 1'
#
loop_
_entity.id
_entity.type
_entity.pdbx_description
1 polymer ?
#
loop_
_entity_poly.entity_id
_entity_poly.type
_entity_poly.pdbx_seq_one_letter_code
_entity_poly.pdbx_strand_id
1 'polypeptide(L)'
;MNRSEGFVKRRNVTRENTEGVSKEDSDDRKSSPDDNVEDEDSKETRLTLMEEVLLLGLKDKEGYTSFWNDCISSGLRGCILIELGLRGRVELESNGVRRRNLLARKLIVKNEIPVGDVLLDEALKHLKYTCPPESVQSWIDYLSGETWNPLKLRYQLKNVRERLAKNLVEKGVLTTEKQNFLFFDMTTHPLANNITKTKLIKKIQEAVLSKWVNNPHQMDKRMLALIFLAHASDVLENAFAPLNDDDYEVASKRVRKLLDLNFEEEANKPNTCEVLWAVFAAFTK
;
A
#
# COMPACT_ATOMS: atom_id res chain seq x y z
N MET A 1 38.32 29.25 -28.25
CA MET A 1 38.10 28.01 -27.48
C MET A 1 36.61 27.90 -27.19
N ASN A 2 35.88 27.09 -27.96
CA ASN A 2 34.47 26.75 -27.72
C ASN A 2 34.30 25.31 -28.22
N ARG A 3 34.15 24.36 -27.29
CA ARG A 3 33.71 23.00 -27.59
C ARG A 3 32.41 22.76 -26.84
N SER A 4 31.32 22.80 -27.60
CA SER A 4 30.02 22.28 -27.25
C SER A 4 30.05 20.76 -27.41
N GLU A 5 30.03 20.01 -26.31
CA GLU A 5 29.87 18.56 -26.33
C GLU A 5 28.38 18.18 -26.33
N GLY A 6 28.01 17.40 -27.34
CA GLY A 6 26.65 17.09 -27.73
C GLY A 6 26.02 15.93 -26.96
N PHE A 7 24.70 16.04 -26.81
CA PHE A 7 23.79 15.01 -26.31
C PHE A 7 23.80 13.77 -27.21
N VAL A 8 24.10 12.60 -26.63
CA VAL A 8 24.03 11.30 -27.30
C VAL A 8 22.60 10.76 -27.22
N LYS A 9 21.87 10.81 -28.34
CA LYS A 9 20.57 10.17 -28.55
C LYS A 9 20.79 8.71 -28.96
N ARG A 10 20.46 7.73 -28.10
CA ARG A 10 20.49 6.30 -28.48
C ARG A 10 19.32 5.99 -29.41
N ARG A 11 19.61 5.52 -30.64
CA ARG A 11 18.62 5.00 -31.60
C ARG A 11 18.39 3.50 -31.31
N ASN A 12 17.13 3.10 -31.21
CA ASN A 12 16.70 1.70 -31.24
C ASN A 12 16.88 1.15 -32.66
N VAL A 13 17.54 0.00 -32.79
CA VAL A 13 17.61 -0.77 -34.03
C VAL A 13 16.75 -2.01 -33.86
N THR A 14 15.63 -2.04 -34.58
CA THR A 14 14.78 -3.22 -34.77
C THR A 14 15.51 -4.18 -35.73
N ARG A 15 15.69 -5.45 -35.34
CA ARG A 15 16.14 -6.53 -36.24
C ARG A 15 14.98 -7.50 -36.43
N GLU A 16 14.54 -7.67 -37.68
CA GLU A 16 13.58 -8.69 -38.10
C GLU A 16 14.30 -9.96 -38.60
N ASN A 17 13.71 -11.08 -38.19
CA ASN A 17 13.74 -12.49 -38.60
C ASN A 17 14.67 -13.02 -39.71
N THR A 18 15.23 -14.21 -39.42
CA THR A 18 15.37 -15.33 -40.38
C THR A 18 15.13 -16.66 -39.65
N GLU A 19 14.32 -17.52 -40.28
CA GLU A 19 13.91 -18.87 -39.87
C GLU A 19 15.05 -19.90 -39.96
N GLY A 20 14.94 -21.01 -39.20
CA GLY A 20 15.60 -22.28 -39.59
C GLY A 20 16.06 -23.24 -38.48
N VAL A 21 15.17 -24.18 -38.10
CA VAL A 21 15.42 -25.61 -37.80
C VAL A 21 16.21 -26.07 -36.55
N SER A 22 15.44 -26.74 -35.69
CA SER A 22 15.67 -27.77 -34.65
C SER A 22 17.06 -28.32 -34.30
N LYS A 23 17.27 -28.50 -32.99
CA LYS A 23 17.77 -29.74 -32.35
C LYS A 23 17.36 -29.82 -30.87
N GLU A 24 16.86 -30.99 -30.49
CA GLU A 24 16.56 -31.44 -29.14
C GLU A 24 17.84 -31.54 -28.30
N ASP A 25 17.80 -31.12 -27.03
CA ASP A 25 18.36 -31.92 -25.94
C ASP A 25 17.82 -31.47 -24.57
N SER A 26 17.60 -32.49 -23.74
CA SER A 26 17.04 -32.52 -22.40
C SER A 26 17.76 -31.65 -21.37
N ASP A 27 17.00 -30.89 -20.56
CA ASP A 27 17.40 -30.60 -19.18
C ASP A 27 16.15 -30.44 -18.28
N ASP A 28 15.97 -31.40 -17.39
CA ASP A 28 14.97 -31.42 -16.32
C ASP A 28 15.21 -30.25 -15.36
N ARG A 29 14.40 -29.18 -15.51
CA ARG A 29 14.25 -28.16 -14.46
C ARG A 29 12.81 -28.10 -14.02
N LYS A 30 12.54 -28.72 -12.88
CA LYS A 30 11.35 -28.49 -12.05
C LYS A 30 11.16 -26.98 -11.85
N SER A 31 10.26 -26.39 -12.62
CA SER A 31 9.75 -25.05 -12.38
C SER A 31 8.88 -25.11 -11.12
N SER A 32 9.37 -24.48 -10.05
CA SER A 32 8.59 -24.12 -8.87
C SER A 32 7.35 -23.30 -9.28
N PRO A 33 6.13 -23.56 -8.77
CA PRO A 33 4.91 -22.96 -9.31
C PRO A 33 4.57 -21.54 -8.79
N ASP A 34 5.53 -20.76 -8.27
CA ASP A 34 5.18 -19.62 -7.38
C ASP A 34 5.70 -18.23 -7.77
N ASP A 35 5.95 -17.97 -9.07
CA ASP A 35 6.36 -16.62 -9.52
C ASP A 35 5.45 -15.98 -10.59
N ASN A 36 4.30 -16.58 -10.92
CA ASN A 36 3.34 -15.98 -11.85
C ASN A 36 2.08 -15.51 -11.14
N VAL A 37 2.20 -14.42 -10.39
CA VAL A 37 1.12 -13.43 -10.28
C VAL A 37 1.47 -12.30 -11.24
N GLU A 38 1.51 -12.62 -12.53
CA GLU A 38 1.44 -11.59 -13.57
C GLU A 38 -0.02 -11.14 -13.62
N ASP A 39 -0.29 -10.00 -12.98
CA ASP A 39 -1.55 -9.27 -13.03
C ASP A 39 -1.99 -9.08 -14.49
N GLU A 40 -3.06 -9.77 -14.86
CA GLU A 40 -3.74 -9.72 -16.15
C GLU A 40 -4.56 -8.42 -16.30
N ASP A 41 -3.91 -7.24 -16.13
CA ASP A 41 -4.40 -5.95 -16.64
C ASP A 41 -3.29 -4.88 -16.69
N SER A 42 -2.31 -5.05 -17.59
CA SER A 42 -1.12 -4.20 -17.73
C SER A 42 -1.35 -2.79 -18.33
N LYS A 43 -2.57 -2.26 -18.25
CA LYS A 43 -2.91 -0.88 -18.69
C LYS A 43 -3.39 0.05 -17.58
N GLU A 44 -3.66 -0.43 -16.36
CA GLU A 44 -4.12 0.44 -15.27
C GLU A 44 -2.93 1.05 -14.48
N THR A 45 -3.08 2.33 -14.10
CA THR A 45 -2.12 3.01 -13.21
C THR A 45 -2.06 2.29 -11.87
N ARG A 46 -0.91 1.66 -11.55
CA ARG A 46 -0.73 0.92 -10.30
C ARG A 46 -0.50 1.87 -9.12
N LEU A 47 -1.46 1.93 -8.21
CA LEU A 47 -1.37 2.68 -6.96
C LEU A 47 -0.87 1.80 -5.80
N THR A 48 -0.22 2.41 -4.82
CA THR A 48 0.12 1.80 -3.52
C THR A 48 -1.06 1.92 -2.56
N LEU A 49 -1.10 1.10 -1.50
CA LEU A 49 -2.18 1.20 -0.50
C LEU A 49 -2.22 2.61 0.13
N MET A 50 -1.05 3.21 0.36
CA MET A 50 -0.93 4.58 0.87
C MET A 50 -1.62 5.59 -0.06
N GLU A 51 -1.41 5.45 -1.37
CA GLU A 51 -1.98 6.33 -2.38
C GLU A 51 -3.49 6.16 -2.50
N GLU A 52 -4.00 4.92 -2.44
CA GLU A 52 -5.44 4.64 -2.49
C GLU A 52 -6.16 5.20 -1.24
N VAL A 53 -5.62 4.96 -0.05
CA VAL A 53 -6.16 5.53 1.21
C VAL A 53 -6.12 7.06 1.17
N LEU A 54 -5.03 7.66 0.71
CA LEU A 54 -4.95 9.11 0.55
C LEU A 54 -6.00 9.65 -0.43
N LEU A 55 -6.22 8.95 -1.54
CA LEU A 55 -7.18 9.33 -2.57
C LEU A 55 -8.63 9.29 -2.07
N LEU A 56 -8.97 8.35 -1.18
CA LEU A 56 -10.27 8.30 -0.51
C LEU A 56 -10.50 9.49 0.41
N GLY A 57 -9.46 10.00 1.06
CA GLY A 57 -9.51 11.17 1.96
C GLY A 57 -9.41 12.53 1.25
N LEU A 58 -9.07 12.55 -0.04
CA LEU A 58 -8.86 13.77 -0.80
C LEU A 58 -10.18 14.41 -1.23
N LYS A 59 -10.31 15.74 -1.12
CA LYS A 59 -11.40 16.47 -1.78
C LYS A 59 -11.08 16.72 -3.25
N ASP A 60 -12.07 16.54 -4.12
CA ASP A 60 -11.87 16.54 -5.57
C ASP A 60 -11.36 17.88 -6.11
N LYS A 61 -11.90 19.00 -5.61
CA LYS A 61 -11.62 20.35 -6.15
C LYS A 61 -10.45 21.03 -5.46
N GLU A 62 -10.35 20.89 -4.15
CA GLU A 62 -9.37 21.62 -3.36
C GLU A 62 -7.98 20.95 -3.40
N GLY A 63 -7.90 19.65 -3.71
CA GLY A 63 -6.61 18.95 -3.82
C GLY A 63 -5.87 18.80 -2.50
N TYR A 64 -6.56 19.00 -1.38
CA TYR A 64 -6.09 18.69 -0.04
C TYR A 64 -6.98 17.62 0.59
N THR A 65 -6.40 16.83 1.49
CA THR A 65 -7.15 15.92 2.35
C THR A 65 -8.07 16.74 3.25
N SER A 66 -9.35 16.36 3.33
CA SER A 66 -10.37 17.10 4.11
C SER A 66 -9.91 17.40 5.53
N PHE A 67 -9.25 16.42 6.16
CA PHE A 67 -8.59 16.56 7.46
C PHE A 67 -7.41 15.59 7.51
N TRP A 68 -6.18 16.10 7.59
CA TRP A 68 -5.03 15.27 7.95
C TRP A 68 -5.01 15.13 9.47
N ASN A 69 -5.35 13.95 9.97
CA ASN A 69 -5.44 13.64 11.40
C ASN A 69 -4.49 12.48 11.78
N ASP A 70 -4.45 12.14 13.06
CA ASP A 70 -3.59 11.08 13.57
C ASP A 70 -4.00 9.68 13.04
N CYS A 71 -5.30 9.47 12.78
CA CYS A 71 -5.82 8.22 12.22
C CYS A 71 -5.29 7.96 10.80
N ILE A 72 -5.39 8.92 9.88
CA ILE A 72 -4.83 8.76 8.53
C ILE A 72 -3.31 8.72 8.56
N SER A 73 -2.67 9.50 9.45
CA SER A 73 -1.22 9.50 9.61
C SER A 73 -0.71 8.10 9.99
N SER A 74 -1.27 7.49 11.04
CA SER A 74 -0.93 6.14 11.50
C SER A 74 -1.38 5.06 10.50
N GLY A 75 -2.58 5.17 9.94
CA GLY A 75 -3.11 4.27 8.93
C GLY A 75 -2.23 4.16 7.68
N LEU A 76 -1.63 5.26 7.22
CA LEU A 76 -0.65 5.24 6.13
C LEU A 76 0.65 4.48 6.49
N ARG A 77 1.06 4.45 7.76
CA ARG A 77 2.20 3.61 8.20
C ARG A 77 1.80 2.14 8.23
N GLY A 78 0.56 1.84 8.62
CA GLY A 78 -0.04 0.52 8.44
C GLY A 78 0.01 0.06 6.97
N CYS A 79 -0.38 0.93 6.05
CA CYS A 79 -0.30 0.68 4.60
C CYS A 79 1.13 0.32 4.17
N ILE A 80 2.14 1.06 4.64
CA ILE A 80 3.55 0.79 4.32
C ILE A 80 3.96 -0.62 4.75
N LEU A 81 3.62 -1.04 5.98
CA LEU A 81 4.00 -2.35 6.48
C LEU A 81 3.28 -3.48 5.73
N ILE A 82 1.99 -3.33 5.43
CA ILE A 82 1.24 -4.32 4.65
C ILE A 82 1.79 -4.40 3.22
N GLU A 83 2.05 -3.25 2.57
CA GLU A 83 2.57 -3.21 1.21
C GLU A 83 3.95 -3.87 1.11
N LEU A 84 4.83 -3.68 2.10
CA LEU A 84 6.10 -4.41 2.20
C LEU A 84 5.89 -5.92 2.40
N GLY A 85 4.90 -6.32 3.21
CA GLY A 85 4.55 -7.73 3.44
C GLY A 85 4.00 -8.42 2.19
N LEU A 86 3.08 -7.76 1.47
CA LEU A 86 2.52 -8.25 0.21
C LEU A 86 3.58 -8.37 -0.90
N ARG A 87 4.60 -7.50 -0.89
CA ARG A 87 5.74 -7.57 -1.82
C ARG A 87 6.87 -8.51 -1.34
N GLY A 88 6.64 -9.30 -0.29
CA GLY A 88 7.59 -10.28 0.23
C GLY A 88 8.90 -9.68 0.77
N ARG A 89 8.88 -8.40 1.18
CA ARG A 89 10.06 -7.72 1.76
C ARG A 89 10.20 -7.99 3.24
N VAL A 90 9.07 -8.10 3.94
CA VAL A 90 9.02 -8.35 5.38
C VAL A 90 8.08 -9.50 5.72
N GLU A 91 8.37 -10.20 6.81
CA GLU A 91 7.54 -11.26 7.37
C GLU A 91 7.57 -11.20 8.90
N LEU A 92 6.62 -11.85 9.56
CA LEU A 92 6.70 -11.99 11.02
C LEU A 92 7.65 -13.13 11.39
N GLU A 93 8.38 -12.95 12.49
CA GLU A 93 9.17 -14.00 13.13
C GLU A 93 8.35 -15.27 13.26
N SER A 94 8.90 -16.42 12.85
CA SER A 94 8.18 -17.70 12.84
C SER A 94 7.57 -18.04 14.20
N ASN A 95 6.35 -18.58 14.16
CA ASN A 95 5.71 -19.13 15.34
C ASN A 95 6.48 -20.36 15.82
N GLY A 96 7.40 -20.14 16.77
CA GLY A 96 8.09 -21.23 17.46
C GLY A 96 7.13 -22.17 18.20
N VAL A 97 7.68 -23.21 18.84
CA VAL A 97 6.90 -24.28 19.52
C VAL A 97 5.87 -23.72 20.52
N ARG A 98 6.20 -22.60 21.18
CA ARG A 98 5.28 -21.84 22.03
C ARG A 98 4.68 -20.71 21.20
N ARG A 99 3.55 -20.98 20.53
CA ARG A 99 2.80 -20.00 19.71
C ARG A 99 2.73 -18.65 20.44
N ARG A 100 3.37 -17.63 19.86
CA ARG A 100 3.38 -16.27 20.42
C ARG A 100 2.15 -15.53 19.92
N ASN A 101 1.66 -14.60 20.74
CA ASN A 101 0.62 -13.66 20.33
C ASN A 101 1.08 -12.89 19.09
N LEU A 102 0.17 -12.70 18.13
CA LEU A 102 0.42 -12.06 16.84
C LEU A 102 1.12 -10.70 16.98
N LEU A 103 0.73 -9.88 17.97
CA LEU A 103 1.30 -8.56 18.22
C LEU A 103 2.64 -8.59 18.97
N ALA A 104 2.94 -9.70 19.64
CA ALA A 104 4.22 -9.90 20.33
C ALA A 104 5.33 -10.34 19.36
N ARG A 105 4.96 -10.88 18.18
CA ARG A 105 5.90 -11.31 17.14
C ARG A 105 6.62 -10.10 16.55
N LYS A 106 7.88 -10.32 16.18
CA LYS A 106 8.74 -9.27 15.61
C LYS A 106 8.68 -9.28 14.09
N LEU A 107 8.78 -8.11 13.49
CA LEU A 107 8.84 -7.94 12.04
C LEU A 107 10.28 -8.12 11.56
N ILE A 108 10.49 -9.03 10.62
CA ILE A 108 11.79 -9.45 10.09
C ILE A 108 11.87 -9.08 8.61
N VAL A 109 13.04 -8.62 8.17
CA VAL A 109 13.30 -8.36 6.75
C VAL A 109 13.68 -9.67 6.06
N LYS A 110 12.89 -10.06 5.05
CA LYS A 110 13.13 -11.24 4.22
C LYS A 110 13.95 -10.92 2.97
N ASN A 111 13.65 -9.79 2.34
CA ASN A 111 14.29 -9.35 1.11
C ASN A 111 14.58 -7.85 1.16
N GLU A 112 15.83 -7.49 0.86
CA GLU A 112 16.35 -6.13 0.96
C GLU A 112 16.32 -5.35 -0.37
N ILE A 113 15.89 -6.00 -1.45
CA ILE A 113 15.83 -5.36 -2.77
C ILE A 113 14.86 -4.17 -2.71
N PRO A 114 15.27 -2.96 -3.13
CA PRO A 114 14.39 -1.81 -3.13
C PRO A 114 13.14 -2.08 -3.97
N VAL A 115 12.03 -1.52 -3.52
CA VAL A 115 10.71 -1.64 -4.11
C VAL A 115 10.51 -0.60 -5.22
N GLY A 116 11.25 0.52 -5.17
CA GLY A 116 11.12 1.62 -6.13
C GLY A 116 10.11 2.68 -5.74
N ASP A 117 9.62 2.65 -4.49
CA ASP A 117 8.84 3.73 -3.88
C ASP A 117 9.63 4.31 -2.71
N VAL A 118 9.77 5.64 -2.69
CA VAL A 118 10.66 6.32 -1.74
C VAL A 118 10.27 6.06 -0.28
N LEU A 119 8.98 5.98 0.04
CA LEU A 119 8.50 5.75 1.42
C LEU A 119 8.70 4.29 1.83
N LEU A 120 8.38 3.35 0.93
CA LEU A 120 8.60 1.92 1.18
C LEU A 120 10.09 1.60 1.36
N ASP A 121 10.96 2.19 0.53
CA ASP A 121 12.40 1.96 0.56
C ASP A 121 13.06 2.56 1.81
N GLU A 122 12.59 3.73 2.25
CA GLU A 122 13.05 4.35 3.50
C GLU A 122 12.63 3.53 4.73
N ALA A 123 11.37 3.08 4.78
CA ALA A 123 10.89 2.21 5.84
C ALA A 123 11.68 0.89 5.87
N LEU A 124 11.87 0.25 4.72
CA LEU A 124 12.64 -0.99 4.59
C LEU A 124 14.09 -0.81 5.06
N LYS A 125 14.70 0.34 4.78
CA LYS A 125 16.03 0.69 5.28
C LYS A 125 16.04 0.78 6.81
N HIS A 126 15.07 1.42 7.43
CA HIS A 126 14.98 1.49 8.90
C HIS A 126 14.82 0.11 9.54
N LEU A 127 13.93 -0.72 8.96
CA LEU A 127 13.71 -2.11 9.35
C LEU A 127 15.01 -2.91 9.31
N LYS A 128 15.76 -2.83 8.22
CA LYS A 128 17.03 -3.54 8.01
C LYS A 128 18.08 -3.22 9.08
N TYR A 129 18.26 -1.94 9.42
CA TYR A 129 19.33 -1.51 10.34
C TYR A 129 18.94 -1.55 11.81
N THR A 130 17.72 -2.00 12.14
CA THR A 130 17.26 -2.08 13.52
C THR A 130 17.52 -3.45 14.11
N CYS A 131 18.33 -3.48 15.17
CA CYS A 131 18.60 -4.67 15.96
C CYS A 131 18.51 -4.29 17.45
N PRO A 132 17.76 -5.04 18.29
CA PRO A 132 16.95 -6.22 17.94
C PRO A 132 15.70 -5.88 17.09
N PRO A 133 15.09 -6.86 16.41
CA PRO A 133 13.83 -6.67 15.69
C PRO A 133 12.67 -6.23 16.61
N GLU A 134 11.77 -5.43 16.05
CA GLU A 134 10.66 -4.78 16.77
C GLU A 134 9.29 -5.29 16.28
N SER A 135 8.24 -5.12 17.09
CA SER A 135 6.89 -5.56 16.72
C SER A 135 6.24 -4.60 15.72
N VAL A 136 5.15 -5.05 15.08
CA VAL A 136 4.38 -4.24 14.13
C VAL A 136 3.90 -2.93 14.77
N GLN A 137 3.36 -2.98 16.00
CA GLN A 137 2.93 -1.79 16.73
C GLN A 137 4.08 -0.79 16.87
N SER A 138 5.24 -1.22 17.36
CA SER A 138 6.39 -0.33 17.55
C SER A 138 6.85 0.29 16.23
N TRP A 139 6.77 -0.44 15.12
CA TRP A 139 7.09 0.11 13.81
C TRP A 139 6.10 1.18 13.34
N ILE A 140 4.80 1.01 13.60
CA ILE A 140 3.80 2.05 13.33
C ILE A 140 4.15 3.31 14.14
N ASP A 141 4.38 3.17 15.46
CA ASP A 141 4.72 4.29 16.34
C ASP A 141 6.02 4.99 15.89
N TYR A 142 7.05 4.22 15.52
CA TYR A 142 8.35 4.76 15.10
C TYR A 142 8.26 5.53 13.78
N LEU A 143 7.56 4.98 12.79
CA LEU A 143 7.41 5.61 11.47
C LEU A 143 6.46 6.82 11.52
N SER A 144 5.54 6.86 12.48
CA SER A 144 4.67 8.02 12.78
C SER A 144 5.39 9.09 13.62
N GLY A 145 6.38 8.71 14.41
CA GLY A 145 7.07 9.59 15.36
C GLY A 145 6.38 9.71 16.71
N GLU A 146 5.56 8.73 17.08
CA GLU A 146 4.79 8.67 18.34
C GLU A 146 5.60 8.02 19.49
N THR A 147 6.89 7.77 19.26
CA THR A 147 7.78 7.20 20.28
C THR A 147 8.45 8.27 21.13
N TRP A 148 8.53 8.01 22.43
CA TRP A 148 9.27 8.84 23.38
C TRP A 148 10.76 8.53 23.44
N ASN A 149 11.25 7.53 22.71
CA ASN A 149 12.68 7.18 22.70
C ASN A 149 13.46 8.09 21.72
N PRO A 150 14.36 8.97 22.21
CA PRO A 150 15.08 9.92 21.35
C PRO A 150 15.92 9.24 20.28
N LEU A 151 16.45 8.05 20.55
CA LEU A 151 17.22 7.30 19.57
C LEU A 151 16.36 6.79 18.41
N LYS A 152 15.07 6.53 18.66
CA LYS A 152 14.14 5.96 17.67
C LYS A 152 13.38 7.04 16.89
N LEU A 153 13.36 8.31 17.35
CA LEU A 153 12.75 9.44 16.65
C LEU A 153 13.25 9.63 15.21
N ARG A 154 14.49 9.22 14.92
CA ARG A 154 15.08 9.26 13.58
C ARG A 154 14.35 8.39 12.55
N TYR A 155 13.51 7.46 12.99
CA TYR A 155 12.75 6.56 12.11
C TYR A 155 11.46 7.20 11.59
N GLN A 156 11.07 8.37 12.09
CA GLN A 156 9.88 9.05 11.63
C GLN A 156 10.00 9.40 10.14
N LEU A 157 9.03 8.93 9.37
CA LEU A 157 8.89 9.32 7.97
C LEU A 157 8.34 10.74 7.91
N LYS A 158 9.11 11.64 7.29
CA LYS A 158 8.76 13.06 7.17
C LYS A 158 8.13 13.36 5.81
N ASN A 159 7.29 14.39 5.79
CA ASN A 159 6.65 14.93 4.58
C ASN A 159 5.90 13.85 3.77
N VAL A 160 5.26 12.91 4.47
CA VAL A 160 4.59 11.76 3.85
C VAL A 160 3.50 12.23 2.88
N ARG A 161 2.70 13.22 3.30
CA ARG A 161 1.63 13.78 2.48
C ARG A 161 2.17 14.38 1.17
N GLU A 162 3.20 15.21 1.26
CA GLU A 162 3.81 15.88 0.10
C GLU A 162 4.45 14.86 -0.84
N ARG A 163 5.09 13.82 -0.30
CA ARG A 163 5.71 12.74 -1.10
C ARG A 163 4.67 11.88 -1.81
N LEU A 164 3.57 11.52 -1.13
CA LEU A 164 2.46 10.80 -1.76
C LEU A 164 1.76 11.64 -2.84
N ALA A 165 1.53 12.93 -2.58
CA ALA A 165 0.98 13.84 -3.57
C ALA A 165 1.88 13.92 -4.81
N LYS A 166 3.20 14.03 -4.62
CA LYS A 166 4.17 14.01 -5.72
C LYS A 166 4.10 12.71 -6.53
N ASN A 167 4.05 11.55 -5.88
CA ASN A 167 3.89 10.27 -6.58
C ASN A 167 2.60 10.20 -7.39
N LEU A 168 1.48 10.68 -6.83
CA LEU A 168 0.20 10.74 -7.53
C LEU A 168 0.19 11.71 -8.72
N VAL A 169 0.96 12.81 -8.64
CA VAL A 169 1.19 13.72 -9.78
C VAL A 169 2.03 13.04 -10.86
N GLU A 170 3.12 12.35 -10.49
CA GLU A 170 3.95 11.58 -11.44
C GLU A 170 3.16 10.47 -12.15
N LYS A 171 2.15 9.91 -11.47
CA LYS A 171 1.21 8.91 -12.01
C LYS A 171 0.02 9.51 -12.78
N GLY A 172 -0.07 10.83 -12.89
CA GLY A 172 -1.14 11.53 -13.61
C GLY A 172 -2.52 11.47 -12.95
N VAL A 173 -2.59 11.13 -11.66
CA VAL A 173 -3.85 11.13 -10.90
C VAL A 173 -4.17 12.53 -10.39
N LEU A 174 -3.15 13.25 -9.91
CA LEU A 174 -3.24 14.64 -9.48
C LEU A 174 -2.52 15.56 -10.47
N THR A 175 -2.90 16.83 -10.48
CA THR A 175 -2.13 17.91 -11.13
C THR A 175 -1.45 18.77 -10.07
N THR A 176 -0.57 19.66 -10.51
CA THR A 176 0.00 20.69 -9.64
C THR A 176 -0.53 22.03 -10.11
N GLU A 177 -1.24 22.73 -9.23
CA GLU A 177 -1.75 24.06 -9.50
C GLU A 177 -1.19 25.03 -8.48
N LYS A 178 -0.85 26.23 -8.94
CA LYS A 178 -0.45 27.33 -8.05
C LYS A 178 -1.67 28.21 -7.83
N GLN A 179 -2.25 28.15 -6.65
CA GLN A 179 -3.34 29.02 -6.24
C GLN A 179 -2.77 30.27 -5.56
N ASN A 180 -3.13 31.43 -6.10
CA ASN A 180 -2.72 32.71 -5.53
C ASN A 180 -3.82 33.21 -4.59
N PHE A 181 -3.54 33.22 -3.30
CA PHE A 181 -4.40 33.85 -2.29
C PHE A 181 -3.97 35.30 -2.11
N LEU A 182 -4.86 36.12 -1.54
CA LEU A 182 -4.62 37.56 -1.36
C LEU A 182 -3.29 37.89 -0.65
N PHE A 183 -2.82 36.98 0.24
CA PHE A 183 -1.63 37.21 1.08
C PHE A 183 -0.49 36.22 0.84
N PHE A 184 -0.69 35.16 0.05
CA PHE A 184 0.33 34.14 -0.20
C PHE A 184 -0.05 33.29 -1.40
N ASP A 185 0.95 32.65 -2.00
CA ASP A 185 0.72 31.61 -2.99
C ASP A 185 0.81 30.24 -2.33
N MET A 186 -0.09 29.33 -2.71
CA MET A 186 -0.10 27.96 -2.22
C MET A 186 -0.12 27.00 -3.40
N THR A 187 0.70 25.95 -3.33
CA THR A 187 0.65 24.87 -4.31
C THR A 187 -0.41 23.85 -3.87
N THR A 188 -1.39 23.61 -4.72
CA THR A 188 -2.44 22.61 -4.55
C THR A 188 -2.21 21.41 -5.47
N HIS A 189 -2.80 20.28 -5.09
CA HIS A 189 -2.76 19.06 -5.91
C HIS A 189 -4.17 18.53 -6.20
N PRO A 190 -4.97 19.24 -7.03
CA PRO A 190 -6.33 18.82 -7.33
C PRO A 190 -6.36 17.54 -8.18
N LEU A 191 -7.53 16.90 -8.19
CA LEU A 191 -7.72 15.64 -8.91
C LEU A 191 -7.76 15.91 -10.42
N ALA A 192 -6.76 15.42 -11.15
CA ALA A 192 -6.69 15.53 -12.60
C ALA A 192 -7.56 14.47 -13.28
N ASN A 193 -7.57 13.26 -12.71
CA ASN A 193 -8.30 12.12 -13.24
C ASN A 193 -9.34 11.61 -12.24
N ASN A 194 -10.59 12.07 -12.41
CA ASN A 194 -11.69 11.64 -11.55
C ASN A 194 -12.04 10.15 -11.75
N ILE A 195 -11.75 9.57 -12.92
CA ILE A 195 -12.06 8.18 -13.25
C ILE A 195 -11.33 7.23 -12.29
N THR A 196 -10.07 7.53 -11.95
CA THR A 196 -9.29 6.69 -11.02
C THR A 196 -9.93 6.63 -9.65
N LYS A 197 -10.35 7.78 -9.10
CA LYS A 197 -11.01 7.84 -7.79
C LYS A 197 -12.39 7.17 -7.81
N THR A 198 -13.21 7.44 -8.83
CA THR A 198 -14.53 6.79 -8.98
C THR A 198 -14.40 5.27 -9.11
N LYS A 199 -13.41 4.78 -9.86
CA LYS A 199 -13.11 3.34 -9.97
C LYS A 199 -12.70 2.75 -8.63
N LEU A 200 -11.85 3.44 -7.86
CA LEU A 200 -11.42 3.00 -6.53
C LEU A 200 -12.62 2.85 -5.59
N ILE A 201 -13.48 3.87 -5.52
CA ILE A 201 -14.70 3.86 -4.71
C ILE A 201 -15.59 2.67 -5.12
N LYS A 202 -15.81 2.50 -6.44
CA LYS A 202 -16.62 1.39 -6.95
C LYS A 202 -16.03 0.01 -6.63
N LYS A 203 -14.70 -0.16 -6.73
CA LYS A 203 -14.01 -1.41 -6.37
C LYS A 203 -14.24 -1.77 -4.89
N ILE A 204 -14.17 -0.78 -3.99
CA ILE A 204 -14.43 -0.98 -2.54
C ILE A 204 -15.91 -1.33 -2.31
N GLN A 205 -16.83 -0.56 -2.90
CA GLN A 205 -18.28 -0.81 -2.78
C GLN A 205 -18.65 -2.21 -3.26
N GLU A 206 -18.19 -2.61 -4.45
CA GLU A 206 -18.44 -3.95 -4.98
C GLU A 206 -17.90 -5.04 -4.06
N ALA A 207 -16.70 -4.87 -3.50
CA ALA A 207 -16.09 -5.85 -2.60
C ALA A 207 -16.91 -6.10 -1.32
N VAL A 208 -17.60 -5.07 -0.80
CA VAL A 208 -18.48 -5.19 0.37
C VAL A 208 -19.95 -5.38 0.02
N LEU A 209 -20.33 -5.34 -1.26
CA LEU A 209 -21.71 -5.50 -1.75
C LEU A 209 -21.84 -6.74 -2.68
N SER A 210 -21.77 -6.52 -3.99
CA SER A 210 -22.09 -7.52 -5.01
C SER A 210 -21.06 -8.66 -5.10
N LYS A 211 -19.79 -8.39 -4.79
CA LYS A 211 -18.68 -9.35 -4.80
C LYS A 211 -18.27 -9.81 -3.40
N TRP A 212 -19.14 -9.60 -2.41
CA TRP A 212 -18.86 -10.00 -1.04
C TRP A 212 -18.65 -11.51 -0.91
N VAL A 213 -17.61 -11.87 -0.16
CA VAL A 213 -17.30 -13.26 0.17
C VAL A 213 -17.30 -13.44 1.68
N ASN A 214 -17.96 -14.49 2.18
CA ASN A 214 -18.08 -14.73 3.62
C ASN A 214 -16.77 -15.15 4.28
N ASN A 215 -15.87 -15.77 3.52
CA ASN A 215 -14.54 -16.15 3.98
C ASN A 215 -13.53 -15.06 3.57
N PRO A 216 -12.92 -14.32 4.52
CA PRO A 216 -11.96 -13.27 4.23
C PRO A 216 -10.76 -13.73 3.39
N HIS A 217 -10.36 -15.00 3.51
CA HIS A 217 -9.23 -15.57 2.76
C HIS A 217 -9.50 -15.76 1.26
N GLN A 218 -10.76 -15.71 0.84
CA GLN A 218 -11.15 -15.77 -0.56
C GLN A 218 -11.21 -14.37 -1.20
N MET A 219 -11.20 -13.32 -0.39
CA MET A 219 -11.04 -11.95 -0.88
C MET A 219 -9.58 -11.71 -1.25
N ASP A 220 -9.36 -10.89 -2.28
CA ASP A 220 -8.02 -10.42 -2.60
C ASP A 220 -7.37 -9.75 -1.38
N LYS A 221 -6.13 -10.14 -1.07
CA LYS A 221 -5.41 -9.70 0.14
C LYS A 221 -5.21 -8.18 0.14
N ARG A 222 -4.98 -7.59 -1.04
CA ARG A 222 -4.81 -6.14 -1.19
C ARG A 222 -6.14 -5.41 -0.97
N MET A 223 -7.25 -5.91 -1.52
CA MET A 223 -8.59 -5.37 -1.27
C MET A 223 -8.99 -5.45 0.21
N LEU A 224 -8.73 -6.58 0.87
CA LEU A 224 -8.99 -6.74 2.31
C LEU A 224 -8.18 -5.72 3.14
N ALA A 225 -6.90 -5.54 2.80
CA ALA A 225 -6.05 -4.54 3.43
C ALA A 225 -6.56 -3.10 3.22
N LEU A 226 -6.98 -2.78 1.99
CA LEU A 226 -7.52 -1.46 1.64
C LEU A 226 -8.77 -1.13 2.46
N ILE A 227 -9.74 -2.04 2.54
CA ILE A 227 -10.98 -1.83 3.32
C ILE A 227 -10.64 -1.56 4.79
N PHE A 228 -9.77 -2.40 5.38
CA PHE A 228 -9.41 -2.29 6.78
C PHE A 228 -8.63 -1.00 7.08
N LEU A 229 -7.62 -0.68 6.27
CA LEU A 229 -6.79 0.52 6.47
C LEU A 229 -7.57 1.80 6.17
N ALA A 230 -8.50 1.78 5.20
CA ALA A 230 -9.40 2.91 4.97
C ALA A 230 -10.33 3.14 6.17
N HIS A 231 -10.79 2.07 6.83
CA HIS A 231 -11.56 2.18 8.08
C HIS A 231 -10.70 2.73 9.22
N ALA A 232 -9.52 2.16 9.45
CA ALA A 232 -8.59 2.62 10.50
C ALA A 232 -8.13 4.08 10.29
N SER A 233 -8.09 4.54 9.03
CA SER A 233 -7.73 5.91 8.66
C SER A 233 -8.91 6.89 8.69
N ASP A 234 -10.13 6.44 9.02
CA ASP A 234 -11.36 7.25 9.02
C ASP A 234 -11.69 7.88 7.65
N VAL A 235 -11.41 7.17 6.56
CA VAL A 235 -11.69 7.61 5.18
C VAL A 235 -12.61 6.68 4.40
N LEU A 236 -12.96 5.52 4.97
CA LEU A 236 -13.86 4.55 4.32
C LEU A 236 -15.28 5.12 4.12
N GLU A 237 -15.74 5.98 5.03
CA GLU A 237 -17.06 6.61 4.95
C GLU A 237 -17.24 7.41 3.66
N ASN A 238 -16.17 8.01 3.13
CA ASN A 238 -16.20 8.73 1.85
C ASN A 238 -16.53 7.82 0.66
N ALA A 239 -16.23 6.51 0.77
CA ALA A 239 -16.61 5.54 -0.25
C ALA A 239 -18.07 5.09 -0.10
N PHE A 240 -18.67 5.20 1.09
CA PHE A 240 -20.05 4.79 1.34
C PHE A 240 -21.06 5.92 1.26
N ALA A 241 -20.63 7.18 1.39
CA ALA A 241 -21.49 8.36 1.28
C ALA A 241 -22.37 8.41 -0.01
N PRO A 242 -21.94 7.88 -1.17
CA PRO A 242 -22.79 7.84 -2.37
C PRO A 242 -23.79 6.67 -2.43
N LEU A 243 -23.77 5.73 -1.49
CA LEU A 243 -24.68 4.58 -1.46
C LEU A 243 -26.10 4.99 -1.04
N ASN A 244 -27.10 4.17 -1.38
CA ASN A 244 -28.42 4.27 -0.77
C ASN A 244 -28.40 3.68 0.66
N ASP A 245 -29.44 3.97 1.45
CA ASP A 245 -29.51 3.58 2.86
C ASP A 245 -29.39 2.06 3.08
N ASP A 246 -30.03 1.25 2.24
CA ASP A 246 -30.00 -0.21 2.34
C ASP A 246 -28.59 -0.78 2.08
N ASP A 247 -27.96 -0.33 0.99
CA ASP A 247 -26.59 -0.73 0.63
C ASP A 247 -25.58 -0.23 1.67
N TYR A 248 -25.79 0.97 2.21
CA TYR A 248 -24.97 1.52 3.28
C TYR A 248 -25.01 0.64 4.54
N GLU A 249 -26.20 0.22 4.96
CA GLU A 249 -26.36 -0.64 6.14
C GLU A 249 -25.67 -2.00 5.93
N VAL A 250 -25.86 -2.60 4.75
CA VAL A 250 -25.25 -3.89 4.39
C VAL A 250 -23.71 -3.78 4.35
N ALA A 251 -23.18 -2.75 3.70
CA ALA A 251 -21.74 -2.48 3.63
C ALA A 251 -21.16 -2.31 5.03
N SER A 252 -21.76 -1.45 5.86
CA SER A 252 -21.34 -1.17 7.23
C SER A 252 -21.35 -2.41 8.11
N LYS A 253 -22.39 -3.25 7.99
CA LYS A 253 -22.50 -4.52 8.72
C LYS A 253 -21.41 -5.51 8.31
N ARG A 254 -21.05 -5.57 7.03
CA ARG A 254 -20.00 -6.45 6.51
C ARG A 254 -18.61 -5.99 6.91
N VAL A 255 -18.35 -4.68 6.89
CA VAL A 255 -17.10 -4.11 7.42
C VAL A 255 -16.97 -4.43 8.92
N ARG A 256 -18.04 -4.22 9.72
CA ARG A 256 -18.04 -4.60 11.13
C ARG A 256 -17.75 -6.09 11.35
N LYS A 257 -18.34 -6.97 10.54
CA LYS A 257 -18.04 -8.41 10.56
C LYS A 257 -16.55 -8.72 10.30
N LEU A 258 -15.86 -7.94 9.46
CA LEU A 258 -14.41 -8.09 9.26
C LEU A 258 -13.59 -7.60 10.47
N LEU A 259 -14.04 -6.54 11.14
CA LEU A 259 -13.38 -5.99 12.31
C LEU A 259 -13.54 -6.89 13.55
N ASP A 260 -14.65 -7.60 13.64
CA ASP A 260 -14.96 -8.54 14.74
C ASP A 260 -14.28 -9.91 14.57
N LEU A 261 -13.45 -10.11 13.54
CA LEU A 261 -12.73 -11.37 13.32
C LEU A 261 -11.66 -11.58 14.39
N ASN A 262 -11.40 -12.85 14.73
CA ASN A 262 -10.25 -13.20 15.54
C ASN A 262 -8.98 -13.23 14.69
N PHE A 263 -8.26 -12.11 14.60
CA PHE A 263 -7.06 -11.99 13.75
C PHE A 263 -5.95 -12.99 14.09
N GLU A 264 -5.86 -13.47 15.33
CA GLU A 264 -4.92 -14.54 15.70
C GLU A 264 -5.26 -15.87 14.99
N GLU A 265 -6.55 -16.23 14.94
CA GLU A 265 -7.00 -17.43 14.26
C GLU A 265 -6.85 -17.30 12.73
N GLU A 266 -7.24 -16.15 12.17
CA GLU A 266 -7.12 -15.90 10.73
C GLU A 266 -5.64 -15.90 10.28
N ALA A 267 -4.72 -15.36 11.09
CA ALA A 267 -3.29 -15.39 10.79
C ALA A 267 -2.70 -16.81 10.77
N ASN A 268 -3.23 -17.73 11.58
CA ASN A 268 -2.73 -19.11 11.65
C ASN A 268 -3.21 -20.01 10.50
N LYS A 269 -4.10 -19.53 9.62
CA LYS A 269 -4.53 -20.29 8.44
C LYS A 269 -3.42 -20.36 7.39
N PRO A 270 -3.37 -21.42 6.56
CA PRO A 270 -2.33 -21.58 5.55
C PRO A 270 -2.41 -20.51 4.46
N ASN A 271 -1.26 -20.18 3.85
CA ASN A 271 -1.11 -19.24 2.72
C ASN A 271 -1.61 -17.79 3.01
N THR A 272 -1.50 -17.34 4.25
CA THR A 272 -1.87 -15.99 4.67
C THR A 272 -0.67 -15.07 4.73
N CYS A 273 -0.91 -13.76 4.63
CA CYS A 273 0.11 -12.76 4.97
C CYS A 273 -0.07 -12.41 6.45
N GLU A 274 0.75 -12.98 7.33
CA GLU A 274 0.60 -12.74 8.77
C GLU A 274 0.83 -11.27 9.16
N VAL A 275 1.67 -10.56 8.40
CA VAL A 275 1.92 -9.11 8.58
C VAL A 275 0.62 -8.31 8.43
N LEU A 276 -0.24 -8.67 7.47
CA LEU A 276 -1.53 -8.02 7.26
C LEU A 276 -2.41 -8.14 8.52
N TRP A 277 -2.53 -9.34 9.07
CA TRP A 277 -3.33 -9.58 10.28
C TRP A 277 -2.72 -8.93 11.53
N ALA A 278 -1.40 -8.87 11.64
CA ALA A 278 -0.74 -8.18 12.75
C ALA A 278 -0.95 -6.66 12.69
N VAL A 279 -0.96 -6.07 11.50
CA VAL A 279 -1.33 -4.66 11.32
C VAL A 279 -2.80 -4.46 11.67
N PHE A 280 -3.69 -5.38 11.30
CA PHE A 280 -5.10 -5.27 11.68
C PHE A 280 -5.28 -5.27 13.19
N ALA A 281 -4.66 -6.25 13.86
CA ALA A 281 -4.69 -6.35 15.31
C ALA A 281 -4.11 -5.12 16.02
N ALA A 282 -3.18 -4.39 15.39
CA ALA A 282 -2.57 -3.17 15.94
C ALA A 282 -3.54 -1.98 15.95
N PHE A 283 -4.48 -1.91 15.01
CA PHE A 283 -5.45 -0.81 14.91
C PHE A 283 -6.78 -1.07 15.65
N THR A 284 -7.04 -2.30 16.07
CA THR A 284 -8.26 -2.68 16.84
C THR A 284 -8.06 -2.76 18.34
N LYS A 285 -6.85 -2.48 18.84
CA LYS A 285 -6.53 -2.50 20.27
C LYS A 285 -6.55 -1.11 20.90
#